data_AF-A0AAD6N2J5-F1
#
_entry.id   AF-A0AAD6N2J5-F1
#
_cell.length_a   1.000
_cell.length_b   1.000
_cell.length_c   1.000
_cell.angle_alpha   90.00
_cell.angle_beta   90.00
_cell.angle_gamma   90.00
#
_symmetry.space_group_name_H-M   'P 1'
#
loop_
_entity.id
_entity.type
_entity.pdbx_description
1 polymer ?
#
loop_
_entity_poly.entity_id
_entity_poly.type
_entity_poly.pdbx_seq_one_letter_code
_entity_poly.pdbx_strand_id
1 'polypeptide(L)'
;MNLDGRVTLKDRVCQITWGWYSLSMATGGIAVLLYRTPHQFTGLEIIGKIIYIFNLFLFLAITSCMILRFLAKPSALKQSFQSSHETYFAPTCLLSIATIILGAESYGNSSCGPWLQVALRIVFWIYVALSTLLAIFHNWYLYYLAMAKQQPFPIVQLLPSFPAMLSGTIASSIAGSQPREQALPILIGGVTLQGFGFIMSLLIYGEYQYFLARHGLPEPSKRPQMFIAVGPCSFTALALIGMAKEAVEIFSLRYIISYADPESVGSVAVSTGDIAMVIASFFAIFVWTMAFFHFCIALISVLASAGIFGGEGAPGTSVVYWSMVFPNTGFIIATISIGQVLQSEGILWVSSVMTVLQVAMWLGVGGATILGIARRQILWPEDDKRSA
;
A
#
# COMPACT_ATOMS: atom_id res chain seq x y z
N MET A 1 -27.64 16.80 -27.38
CA MET A 1 -27.83 18.26 -27.51
C MET A 1 -28.60 18.73 -26.28
N ASN A 2 -27.90 19.25 -25.28
CA ASN A 2 -28.50 19.87 -24.08
C ASN A 2 -27.65 21.13 -23.83
N LEU A 3 -28.14 22.28 -24.27
CA LEU A 3 -27.36 23.49 -24.57
C LEU A 3 -27.18 24.44 -23.36
N ASP A 4 -27.58 24.04 -22.15
CA ASP A 4 -27.44 24.82 -20.90
C ASP A 4 -26.84 24.01 -19.73
N GLY A 5 -26.10 22.94 -20.02
CA GLY A 5 -25.77 21.86 -19.09
C GLY A 5 -24.96 22.25 -17.86
N ARG A 6 -25.62 22.70 -16.78
CA ARG A 6 -25.04 22.67 -15.44
C ARG A 6 -24.65 21.23 -15.12
N VAL A 7 -23.33 20.98 -15.00
CA VAL A 7 -22.80 19.68 -14.55
C VAL A 7 -23.47 19.29 -13.25
N THR A 8 -24.22 18.19 -13.27
CA THR A 8 -24.96 17.74 -12.09
C THR A 8 -24.03 16.98 -11.13
N LEU A 9 -24.44 16.84 -9.87
CA LEU A 9 -23.70 16.01 -8.91
C LEU A 9 -23.55 14.56 -9.42
N LYS A 10 -24.58 14.05 -10.11
CA LYS A 10 -24.56 12.72 -10.74
C LYS A 10 -23.44 12.62 -11.78
N ASP A 11 -23.28 13.63 -12.63
CA ASP A 11 -22.23 13.65 -13.66
C ASP A 11 -20.82 13.63 -13.05
N ARG A 12 -20.65 14.27 -11.89
CA ARG A 12 -19.38 14.27 -11.14
C ARG A 12 -19.10 12.93 -10.49
N VAL A 13 -20.10 12.31 -9.85
CA VAL A 13 -19.96 10.98 -9.23
C VAL A 13 -19.61 9.92 -10.28
N CYS A 14 -20.14 10.05 -11.50
CA CYS A 14 -19.79 9.17 -12.62
C CYS A 14 -18.31 9.24 -13.05
N GLN A 15 -17.56 10.28 -12.64
CA GLN A 15 -16.12 10.41 -12.89
C GLN A 15 -15.24 9.72 -11.84
N ILE A 16 -15.81 9.20 -10.75
CA ILE A 16 -15.04 8.48 -9.73
C ILE A 16 -14.61 7.13 -10.28
N THR A 17 -13.30 6.91 -10.33
CA THR A 17 -12.66 5.65 -10.77
C THR A 17 -12.10 4.86 -9.59
N TRP A 18 -11.69 3.62 -9.84
CA TRP A 18 -11.02 2.79 -8.83
C TRP A 18 -9.81 3.48 -8.18
N GLY A 19 -9.09 4.33 -8.92
CA GLY A 19 -7.92 5.04 -8.40
C GLY A 19 -8.19 5.92 -7.17
N TRP A 20 -9.44 6.34 -6.93
CA TRP A 20 -9.82 7.13 -5.76
C TRP A 20 -9.61 6.42 -4.44
N TYR A 21 -9.65 5.09 -4.40
CA TYR A 21 -9.29 4.33 -3.20
C TYR A 21 -7.85 4.61 -2.74
N SER A 22 -6.96 5.10 -3.62
CA SER A 22 -5.61 5.53 -3.24
C SER A 22 -5.60 6.63 -2.18
N LEU A 23 -6.63 7.49 -2.14
CA LEU A 23 -6.82 8.51 -1.09
C LEU A 23 -7.04 7.86 0.28
N SER A 24 -7.92 6.86 0.36
CA SER A 24 -8.19 6.11 1.60
C SER A 24 -6.96 5.28 1.98
N MET A 25 -6.41 4.49 1.06
CA MET A 25 -5.18 3.73 1.26
C MET A 25 -4.03 4.59 1.81
N ALA A 26 -3.78 5.77 1.22
CA ALA A 26 -2.75 6.69 1.69
C ALA A 26 -3.04 7.24 3.09
N THR A 27 -4.27 7.65 3.35
CA THR A 27 -4.67 8.24 4.64
C THR A 27 -4.61 7.20 5.76
N GLY A 28 -5.05 5.97 5.50
CA GLY A 28 -4.87 4.83 6.41
C GLY A 28 -3.39 4.50 6.64
N GLY A 29 -2.56 4.58 5.59
CA GLY A 29 -1.11 4.45 5.70
C GLY A 29 -0.51 5.48 6.67
N ILE A 30 -0.85 6.76 6.53
CA ILE A 30 -0.39 7.81 7.45
C ILE A 30 -0.81 7.52 8.89
N ALA A 31 -2.06 7.09 9.13
CA ALA A 31 -2.49 6.71 10.47
C ALA A 31 -1.61 5.59 11.05
N VAL A 32 -1.32 4.54 10.28
CA VAL A 32 -0.44 3.44 10.74
C VAL A 32 1.00 3.91 10.97
N LEU A 33 1.52 4.81 10.12
CA LEU A 33 2.85 5.39 10.31
C LEU A 33 2.95 6.21 11.58
N LEU A 34 1.96 7.04 11.89
CA LEU A 34 1.94 7.85 13.11
C LEU A 34 1.87 6.98 14.37
N TYR A 35 1.26 5.80 14.30
CA TYR A 35 1.28 4.84 15.41
C TYR A 35 2.67 4.20 15.59
N ARG A 36 3.36 3.90 14.48
CA ARG A 36 4.63 3.16 14.50
C ARG A 36 5.88 4.03 14.57
N THR A 37 5.77 5.33 14.32
CA THR A 37 6.92 6.24 14.31
C THR A 37 7.59 6.30 15.68
N PRO A 38 8.94 6.37 15.77
CA PRO A 38 9.62 6.51 17.05
C PRO A 38 9.38 7.90 17.64
N HIS A 39 9.79 8.09 18.91
CA HIS A 39 9.62 9.35 19.65
C HIS A 39 8.14 9.73 19.82
N GLN A 40 7.33 8.75 20.22
CA GLN A 40 5.89 8.91 20.49
C GLN A 40 5.61 9.91 21.61
N PHE A 41 4.47 10.58 21.51
CA PHE A 41 3.87 11.41 22.56
C PHE A 41 2.35 11.33 22.46
N THR A 42 1.63 11.58 23.55
CA THR A 42 0.16 11.39 23.62
C THR A 42 -0.60 12.14 22.52
N GLY A 43 -0.15 13.35 22.16
CA GLY A 43 -0.75 14.11 21.06
C GLY A 43 -0.65 13.42 19.70
N LEU A 44 0.45 12.69 19.44
CA LEU A 44 0.66 11.96 18.18
C LEU A 44 -0.30 10.80 18.03
N GLU A 45 -0.52 10.04 19.10
CA GLU A 45 -1.50 8.94 19.13
C GLU A 45 -2.92 9.45 18.85
N ILE A 46 -3.30 10.57 19.47
CA ILE A 46 -4.61 11.21 19.25
C ILE A 46 -4.76 11.67 17.78
N ILE A 47 -3.75 12.34 17.22
CA ILE A 47 -3.75 12.76 15.81
C ILE A 47 -3.88 11.54 14.89
N GLY A 48 -3.11 10.49 15.15
CA GLY A 48 -3.16 9.24 14.41
C GLY A 48 -4.55 8.59 14.42
N LYS A 49 -5.21 8.58 15.59
CA LYS A 49 -6.58 8.08 15.75
C LYS A 49 -7.61 8.92 15.00
N ILE A 50 -7.47 10.26 15.01
CA ILE A 50 -8.33 11.15 14.22
C ILE A 50 -8.19 10.87 12.73
N ILE A 51 -6.95 10.72 12.24
CA ILE A 51 -6.67 10.40 10.83
C ILE A 51 -7.22 9.00 10.48
N TYR A 52 -7.14 8.03 11.39
CA TYR A 52 -7.73 6.71 11.19
C TYR A 52 -9.26 6.78 11.05
N ILE A 53 -9.96 7.49 11.93
CA ILE A 53 -11.41 7.68 11.84
C ILE A 53 -11.78 8.41 10.54
N PHE A 54 -11.01 9.43 10.15
CA PHE A 54 -11.18 10.11 8.89
C PHE A 54 -10.99 9.18 7.68
N ASN A 55 -10.03 8.24 7.74
CA ASN A 55 -9.87 7.22 6.71
C ASN A 55 -11.12 6.32 6.57
N LEU A 56 -11.74 5.90 7.68
CA LEU A 56 -12.98 5.12 7.62
C LEU A 56 -14.09 5.89 6.89
N PHE A 57 -14.24 7.18 7.19
CA PHE A 57 -15.18 8.05 6.49
C PHE A 57 -14.85 8.17 4.99
N LEU A 58 -13.59 8.40 4.63
CA LEU A 58 -13.15 8.47 3.24
C LEU A 58 -13.44 7.18 2.47
N PHE A 59 -13.12 6.03 3.06
CA PHE A 59 -13.38 4.72 2.45
C PHE A 59 -14.87 4.53 2.15
N LEU A 60 -15.73 4.82 3.14
CA LEU A 60 -17.18 4.72 2.97
C LEU A 60 -17.69 5.70 1.91
N ALA A 61 -17.23 6.95 1.91
CA ALA A 61 -17.62 7.95 0.91
C ALA A 61 -17.24 7.52 -0.52
N ILE A 62 -16.00 7.06 -0.73
CA ILE A 62 -15.53 6.56 -2.03
C ILE A 62 -16.36 5.33 -2.46
N THR A 63 -16.62 4.40 -1.54
CA THR A 63 -17.40 3.20 -1.81
C THR A 63 -18.84 3.54 -2.19
N SER A 64 -19.49 4.45 -1.45
CA SER A 64 -20.82 4.94 -1.80
C SER A 64 -20.85 5.59 -3.17
N CYS A 65 -19.86 6.41 -3.52
CA CYS A 65 -19.76 7.00 -4.85
C CYS A 65 -19.57 5.96 -5.95
N MET A 66 -18.73 4.94 -5.74
CA MET A 66 -18.53 3.85 -6.70
C MET A 66 -19.81 3.03 -6.91
N ILE A 67 -20.54 2.72 -5.83
CA ILE A 67 -21.85 2.05 -5.91
C ILE A 67 -22.82 2.92 -6.72
N LEU A 68 -22.92 4.22 -6.40
CA LEU A 68 -23.78 5.15 -7.14
C LEU A 68 -23.41 5.23 -8.62
N ARG A 69 -22.11 5.25 -8.98
CA ARG A 69 -21.64 5.21 -10.37
C ARG A 69 -22.14 3.97 -11.10
N PHE A 70 -22.02 2.80 -10.50
CA PHE A 70 -22.43 1.54 -11.12
C PHE A 70 -23.95 1.33 -11.15
N LEU A 71 -24.68 1.86 -10.18
CA LEU A 71 -26.15 1.89 -10.23
C LEU A 71 -26.66 2.86 -11.31
N ALA A 72 -26.01 4.02 -11.46
CA ALA A 72 -26.39 5.01 -12.46
C ALA A 72 -26.04 4.60 -13.90
N LYS A 73 -24.93 3.87 -14.09
CA LYS A 73 -24.47 3.35 -15.37
C LYS A 73 -23.90 1.93 -15.18
N PRO A 74 -24.72 0.87 -15.25
CA PRO A 74 -24.26 -0.51 -15.04
C PRO A 74 -23.14 -0.95 -16.00
N SER A 75 -23.13 -0.42 -17.23
CA SER A 75 -22.05 -0.65 -18.18
C SER A 75 -20.70 -0.10 -17.72
N ALA A 76 -20.67 0.88 -16.81
CA ALA A 76 -19.44 1.46 -16.27
C ALA A 76 -18.60 0.45 -15.49
N LEU A 77 -19.23 -0.54 -14.84
CA LEU A 77 -18.48 -1.59 -14.15
C LEU A 77 -17.64 -2.40 -15.14
N LYS A 78 -18.27 -2.92 -16.19
CA LYS A 78 -17.56 -3.66 -17.25
C LYS A 78 -16.54 -2.77 -17.96
N GLN A 79 -16.89 -1.53 -18.28
CA GLN A 79 -15.98 -0.55 -18.90
C GLN A 79 -14.76 -0.27 -18.03
N SER A 80 -14.91 -0.21 -16.70
CA SER A 80 -13.80 0.04 -15.78
C SER A 80 -12.73 -1.05 -15.84
N PHE A 81 -13.13 -2.32 -15.99
CA PHE A 81 -12.20 -3.45 -16.10
C PHE A 81 -11.59 -3.61 -17.49
N GLN A 82 -12.27 -3.12 -18.53
CA GLN A 82 -11.76 -3.10 -19.91
C GLN A 82 -10.88 -1.88 -20.21
N SER A 83 -11.00 -0.82 -19.41
CA SER A 83 -10.17 0.38 -19.52
C SER A 83 -8.78 0.10 -19.01
N SER A 84 -7.80 0.26 -19.89
CA SER A 84 -6.39 0.07 -19.61
C SER A 84 -5.90 1.04 -18.51
N HIS A 85 -6.45 2.25 -18.42
CA HIS A 85 -6.07 3.24 -17.40
C HIS A 85 -6.68 3.02 -16.02
N GLU A 86 -7.84 2.35 -15.94
CA GLU A 86 -8.61 2.23 -14.70
C GLU A 86 -8.50 0.83 -14.07
N THR A 87 -8.43 -0.23 -14.89
CA THR A 87 -8.47 -1.63 -14.42
C THR A 87 -7.36 -1.95 -13.42
N TYR A 88 -6.11 -1.51 -13.68
CA TYR A 88 -4.97 -1.76 -12.79
C TYR A 88 -5.14 -1.14 -11.40
N PHE A 89 -6.02 -0.15 -11.24
CA PHE A 89 -6.29 0.48 -9.95
C PHE A 89 -7.44 -0.16 -9.18
N ALA A 90 -8.23 -1.08 -9.74
CA ALA A 90 -9.26 -1.83 -9.00
C ALA A 90 -8.74 -2.48 -7.67
N PRO A 91 -7.52 -3.04 -7.63
CA PRO A 91 -6.92 -3.60 -6.41
C PRO A 91 -6.72 -2.59 -5.26
N THR A 92 -6.70 -1.28 -5.54
CA THR A 92 -6.54 -0.25 -4.49
C THR A 92 -7.70 -0.24 -3.49
N CYS A 93 -8.86 -0.79 -3.84
CA CYS A 93 -9.95 -1.05 -2.90
C CYS A 93 -9.50 -2.02 -1.78
N LEU A 94 -8.93 -3.19 -2.15
CA LEU A 94 -8.40 -4.13 -1.15
C LEU A 94 -7.19 -3.55 -0.42
N LEU A 95 -6.33 -2.77 -1.08
CA LEU A 95 -5.23 -2.10 -0.37
C LEU A 95 -5.75 -1.11 0.69
N SER A 96 -6.86 -0.41 0.43
CA SER A 96 -7.50 0.45 1.42
C SER A 96 -8.02 -0.36 2.61
N ILE A 97 -8.68 -1.50 2.35
CA ILE A 97 -9.12 -2.43 3.40
C ILE A 97 -7.93 -2.91 4.24
N ALA A 98 -6.77 -3.22 3.64
CA ALA A 98 -5.57 -3.59 4.40
C ALA A 98 -5.16 -2.51 5.39
N THR A 99 -5.17 -1.24 4.99
CA THR A 99 -4.86 -0.13 5.90
C THR A 99 -5.91 0.06 7.00
N ILE A 100 -7.18 -0.26 6.72
CA ILE A 100 -8.24 -0.26 7.72
C ILE A 100 -8.00 -1.34 8.78
N ILE A 101 -7.61 -2.55 8.35
CA ILE A 101 -7.27 -3.66 9.25
C ILE A 101 -6.06 -3.30 10.12
N LEU A 102 -4.98 -2.78 9.50
CA LEU A 102 -3.78 -2.34 10.22
C LEU A 102 -4.07 -1.23 11.23
N GLY A 103 -4.91 -0.26 10.86
CA GLY A 103 -5.31 0.80 11.77
C GLY A 103 -6.27 0.32 12.87
N ALA A 104 -7.11 -0.68 12.60
CA ALA A 104 -7.97 -1.29 13.62
C ALA A 104 -7.13 -2.00 14.69
N GLU A 105 -6.09 -2.73 14.29
CA GLU A 105 -5.12 -3.32 15.22
C GLU A 105 -4.38 -2.23 16.02
N SER A 106 -3.92 -1.17 15.34
CA SER A 106 -3.13 -0.09 15.96
C SER A 106 -3.92 0.73 16.98
N TYR A 107 -5.15 1.14 16.65
CA TYR A 107 -5.93 2.09 17.44
C TYR A 107 -7.15 1.49 18.15
N GLY A 108 -7.53 0.26 17.79
CA GLY A 108 -8.72 -0.41 18.32
C GLY A 108 -8.44 -1.22 19.59
N ASN A 109 -7.25 -1.79 19.77
CA ASN A 109 -6.96 -2.73 20.86
C ASN A 109 -7.19 -2.14 22.26
N SER A 110 -6.82 -0.87 22.47
CA SER A 110 -7.04 -0.17 23.76
C SER A 110 -8.47 0.33 23.95
N SER A 111 -9.26 0.40 22.88
CA SER A 111 -10.57 1.07 22.85
C SER A 111 -11.75 0.12 22.67
N CYS A 112 -11.49 -1.13 22.27
CA CYS A 112 -12.49 -2.14 21.97
C CYS A 112 -12.31 -3.34 22.92
N GLY A 113 -13.36 -4.18 23.01
CA GLY A 113 -13.30 -5.41 23.79
C GLY A 113 -12.54 -6.54 23.08
N PRO A 114 -12.36 -7.71 23.74
CA PRO A 114 -11.69 -8.87 23.17
C PRO A 114 -12.27 -9.40 21.86
N TRP A 115 -13.52 -9.04 21.54
CA TRP A 115 -14.18 -9.36 20.27
C TRP A 115 -13.40 -8.84 19.06
N LEU A 116 -12.67 -7.73 19.20
CA LEU A 116 -11.91 -7.14 18.09
C LEU A 116 -10.85 -8.11 17.57
N GLN A 117 -10.16 -8.83 18.46
CA GLN A 117 -9.13 -9.79 18.05
C GLN A 117 -9.72 -10.95 17.26
N VAL A 118 -10.90 -11.44 17.66
CA VAL A 118 -11.62 -12.47 16.91
C VAL A 118 -12.07 -11.92 15.55
N ALA A 119 -12.60 -10.70 15.51
CA ALA A 119 -13.01 -10.06 14.26
C ALA A 119 -11.85 -9.86 13.29
N LEU A 120 -10.71 -9.35 13.76
CA LEU A 120 -9.50 -9.14 12.95
C LEU A 120 -8.96 -10.44 12.37
N ARG A 121 -8.98 -11.54 13.14
CA ARG A 121 -8.63 -12.87 12.65
C ARG A 121 -9.54 -13.35 11.53
N ILE A 122 -10.86 -13.19 11.69
CA ILE A 122 -11.83 -13.59 10.65
C ILE A 122 -11.64 -12.74 9.39
N VAL A 123 -11.55 -11.42 9.57
CA VAL A 123 -11.34 -10.46 8.48
C VAL A 123 -10.02 -10.71 7.75
N PHE A 124 -8.96 -11.11 8.45
CA PHE A 124 -7.68 -11.49 7.84
C PHE A 124 -7.85 -12.65 6.85
N TRP A 125 -8.52 -13.73 7.22
CA TRP A 125 -8.70 -14.86 6.31
C TRP A 125 -9.63 -14.55 5.13
N ILE A 126 -10.66 -13.72 5.35
CA ILE A 126 -11.48 -13.18 4.26
C ILE A 126 -10.62 -12.34 3.31
N TYR A 127 -9.77 -11.47 3.85
CA TYR A 127 -8.86 -10.64 3.08
C TYR A 127 -7.88 -11.49 2.25
N VAL A 128 -7.27 -12.51 2.87
CA VAL A 128 -6.38 -13.47 2.21
C VAL A 128 -7.09 -14.16 1.04
N ALA A 129 -8.31 -14.64 1.25
CA ALA A 129 -9.09 -15.28 0.19
C ALA A 129 -9.38 -14.31 -0.96
N LEU A 130 -9.94 -13.14 -0.67
CA LEU A 130 -10.29 -12.13 -1.69
C LEU A 130 -9.08 -11.61 -2.45
N SER A 131 -7.97 -11.35 -1.75
CA SER A 131 -6.73 -10.84 -2.36
C SER A 131 -6.04 -11.89 -3.24
N THR A 132 -6.09 -13.17 -2.85
CA THR A 132 -5.57 -14.27 -3.67
C THR A 132 -6.44 -14.48 -4.91
N LEU A 133 -7.77 -14.48 -4.77
CA LEU A 133 -8.69 -14.57 -5.90
C LEU A 133 -8.50 -13.41 -6.87
N LEU A 134 -8.33 -12.18 -6.36
CA LEU A 134 -8.01 -11.01 -7.17
C LEU A 134 -6.68 -11.21 -7.92
N ALA A 135 -5.61 -11.61 -7.22
CA ALA A 135 -4.31 -11.83 -7.82
C ALA A 135 -4.36 -12.90 -8.93
N ILE A 136 -5.16 -13.97 -8.79
CA ILE A 136 -5.29 -15.01 -9.81
C ILE A 136 -6.16 -14.53 -10.98
N PHE A 137 -7.42 -14.17 -10.70
CA PHE A 137 -8.40 -13.92 -11.76
C PHE A 137 -8.20 -12.60 -12.47
N HIS A 138 -7.77 -11.55 -11.75
CA HIS A 138 -7.54 -10.25 -12.38
C HIS A 138 -6.29 -10.29 -13.26
N ASN A 139 -5.17 -10.87 -12.78
CA ASN A 139 -4.00 -11.06 -13.65
C ASN A 139 -4.35 -11.94 -14.87
N TRP A 140 -5.04 -13.07 -14.69
CA TRP A 140 -5.49 -13.89 -15.81
C TRP A 140 -6.31 -13.08 -16.83
N TYR A 141 -7.24 -12.24 -16.37
CA TYR A 141 -8.05 -11.39 -17.22
C TYR A 141 -7.21 -10.34 -17.96
N LEU A 142 -6.23 -9.74 -17.29
CA LEU A 142 -5.31 -8.77 -17.90
C LEU A 142 -4.43 -9.43 -18.97
N TYR A 143 -3.99 -10.67 -18.76
CA TYR A 143 -3.25 -11.46 -19.74
C TYR A 143 -4.13 -11.83 -20.94
N TYR A 144 -5.36 -12.26 -20.69
CA TYR A 144 -6.34 -12.59 -21.73
C TYR A 144 -6.60 -11.42 -22.68
N LEU A 145 -6.68 -10.20 -22.14
CA LEU A 145 -6.87 -8.98 -22.94
C LEU A 145 -5.56 -8.38 -23.49
N ALA A 146 -4.40 -8.97 -23.18
CA ALA A 146 -3.09 -8.39 -23.44
C ALA A 146 -2.99 -6.91 -23.01
N MET A 147 -3.50 -6.60 -21.82
CA MET A 147 -3.72 -5.23 -21.34
C MET A 147 -2.42 -4.41 -21.27
N ALA A 148 -1.27 -5.05 -21.04
CA ALA A 148 0.05 -4.42 -21.05
C ALA A 148 0.38 -3.74 -22.40
N LYS A 149 -0.18 -4.20 -23.52
CA LYS A 149 -0.03 -3.51 -24.82
C LYS A 149 -0.71 -2.13 -24.84
N GLN A 150 -1.73 -1.94 -24.02
CA GLN A 150 -2.54 -0.72 -23.96
C GLN A 150 -2.10 0.21 -22.82
N GLN A 151 -1.47 -0.31 -21.76
CA GLN A 151 -0.74 0.46 -20.76
C GLN A 151 0.75 0.11 -20.79
N PRO A 152 1.55 0.80 -21.61
CA PRO A 152 2.96 0.48 -21.75
C PRO A 152 3.79 0.84 -20.50
N PHE A 153 3.23 1.59 -19.54
CA PHE A 153 3.94 1.95 -18.32
C PHE A 153 3.82 0.82 -17.27
N PRO A 154 4.87 0.02 -17.02
CA PRO A 154 4.69 -1.27 -16.37
C PRO A 154 4.40 -1.22 -14.87
N ILE A 155 4.71 -0.12 -14.18
CA ILE A 155 4.71 -0.13 -12.71
C ILE A 155 3.34 -0.37 -12.08
N VAL A 156 2.26 0.02 -12.77
CA VAL A 156 0.88 -0.22 -12.29
C VAL A 156 0.50 -1.69 -12.32
N GLN A 157 1.23 -2.52 -13.06
CA GLN A 157 1.04 -3.97 -13.10
C GLN A 157 1.37 -4.65 -11.75
N LEU A 158 2.01 -3.95 -10.82
CA LEU A 158 2.21 -4.44 -9.45
C LEU A 158 0.90 -4.54 -8.66
N LEU A 159 -0.07 -3.66 -8.95
CA LEU A 159 -1.25 -3.48 -8.11
C LEU A 159 -2.14 -4.73 -8.01
N PRO A 160 -2.41 -5.52 -9.07
CA PRO A 160 -3.23 -6.74 -8.97
C PRO A 160 -2.74 -7.77 -7.96
N SER A 161 -1.42 -7.94 -7.81
CA SER A 161 -0.83 -8.91 -6.86
C SER A 161 -0.51 -8.28 -5.50
N PHE A 162 -0.54 -6.95 -5.40
CA PHE A 162 -0.14 -6.21 -4.20
C PHE A 162 -1.03 -6.51 -2.97
N PRO A 163 -2.37 -6.61 -3.07
CA PRO A 163 -3.20 -7.00 -1.94
C PRO A 163 -2.79 -8.33 -1.33
N ALA A 164 -2.50 -9.34 -2.15
CA ALA A 164 -2.07 -10.64 -1.66
C ALA A 164 -0.77 -10.49 -0.86
N MET A 165 0.20 -9.73 -1.39
CA MET A 165 1.43 -9.39 -0.70
C MET A 165 1.19 -8.76 0.68
N LEU A 166 0.27 -7.78 0.79
CA LEU A 166 0.00 -7.10 2.06
C LEU A 166 -0.59 -8.00 3.14
N SER A 167 -1.05 -9.21 2.81
CA SER A 167 -1.41 -10.21 3.82
C SER A 167 -0.23 -10.48 4.76
N GLY A 168 1.01 -10.44 4.29
CA GLY A 168 2.20 -10.54 5.15
C GLY A 168 2.34 -9.36 6.11
N THR A 169 2.10 -8.13 5.63
CA THR A 169 2.12 -6.94 6.49
C THR A 169 1.00 -6.97 7.53
N ILE A 170 -0.20 -7.41 7.16
CA ILE A 170 -1.31 -7.58 8.11
C ILE A 170 -0.97 -8.65 9.14
N ALA A 171 -0.46 -9.80 8.72
CA ALA A 171 -0.03 -10.89 9.60
C ALA A 171 1.01 -10.40 10.62
N SER A 172 1.99 -9.61 10.17
CA SER A 172 3.01 -8.99 11.03
C SER A 172 2.45 -8.04 12.10
N SER A 173 1.22 -7.54 11.90
CA SER A 173 0.58 -6.61 12.83
C SER A 173 -0.35 -7.32 13.81
N ILE A 174 -1.12 -8.31 13.33
CA ILE A 174 -2.18 -8.93 14.14
C ILE A 174 -1.71 -10.20 14.86
N ALA A 175 -0.61 -10.84 14.46
CA ALA A 175 -0.25 -12.16 15.01
C ALA A 175 -0.02 -12.12 16.53
N GLY A 176 0.64 -11.07 17.04
CA GLY A 176 0.96 -10.93 18.47
C GLY A 176 -0.25 -10.80 19.39
N SER A 177 -1.40 -10.38 18.87
CA SER A 177 -2.64 -10.21 19.63
C SER A 177 -3.57 -11.44 19.57
N GLN A 178 -3.13 -12.52 18.89
CA GLN A 178 -3.92 -13.73 18.70
C GLN A 178 -3.47 -14.86 19.64
N PRO A 179 -4.38 -15.79 20.01
CA PRO A 179 -3.99 -17.04 20.65
C PRO A 179 -2.99 -17.81 19.79
N ARG A 180 -2.02 -18.46 20.42
CA ARG A 180 -0.91 -19.17 19.75
C ARG A 180 -1.35 -20.08 18.60
N GLU A 181 -2.39 -20.88 18.81
CA GLU A 181 -2.93 -21.81 17.80
C GLU A 181 -3.46 -21.11 16.54
N GLN A 182 -3.87 -19.86 16.67
CA GLN A 182 -4.39 -19.02 15.58
C GLN A 182 -3.30 -18.15 14.97
N ALA A 183 -2.35 -17.70 15.78
CA ALA A 183 -1.24 -16.86 15.35
C ALA A 183 -0.27 -17.61 14.42
N LEU A 184 -0.01 -18.90 14.72
CA LEU A 184 0.86 -19.75 13.90
C LEU A 184 0.42 -19.82 12.41
N PRO A 185 -0.82 -20.21 12.07
CA PRO A 185 -1.32 -20.16 10.69
C PRO A 185 -1.27 -18.76 10.05
N ILE A 186 -1.52 -17.70 10.82
CA ILE A 186 -1.45 -16.31 10.33
C ILE A 186 -0.03 -15.97 9.89
N LEU A 187 0.99 -16.32 10.69
CA LEU A 187 2.40 -16.09 10.35
C LEU A 187 2.81 -16.89 9.12
N ILE A 188 2.44 -18.18 9.03
CA ILE A 188 2.78 -19.04 7.88
C ILE A 188 2.09 -18.54 6.60
N GLY A 189 0.80 -18.21 6.67
CA GLY A 189 0.06 -17.62 5.55
C GLY A 189 0.61 -16.27 5.13
N GLY A 190 1.00 -15.44 6.10
CA GLY A 190 1.62 -14.14 5.89
C GLY A 190 2.95 -14.23 5.14
N VAL A 191 3.88 -15.09 5.59
CA VAL A 191 5.16 -15.33 4.90
C VAL A 191 4.94 -15.86 3.48
N THR A 192 3.98 -16.78 3.30
CA THR A 192 3.65 -17.39 2.00
C THR A 192 3.23 -16.32 0.98
N LEU A 193 2.26 -15.47 1.33
CA LEU A 193 1.74 -14.46 0.42
C LEU A 193 2.67 -13.26 0.25
N GLN A 194 3.47 -12.93 1.28
CA GLN A 194 4.53 -11.95 1.16
C GLN A 194 5.57 -12.40 0.11
N GLY A 195 5.99 -13.67 0.17
CA GLY A 195 6.90 -14.27 -0.80
C GLY A 195 6.34 -14.26 -2.23
N PHE A 196 5.08 -14.68 -2.41
CA PHE A 196 4.38 -14.60 -3.70
C PHE A 196 4.42 -13.17 -4.28
N GLY A 197 4.01 -12.18 -3.49
CA GLY A 197 3.97 -10.79 -3.93
C GLY A 197 5.35 -10.21 -4.26
N PHE A 198 6.36 -10.54 -3.44
CA PHE A 198 7.73 -10.12 -3.66
C PHE A 198 8.28 -10.67 -4.98
N ILE A 199 8.11 -11.97 -5.25
CA ILE A 199 8.59 -12.61 -6.49
C ILE A 199 7.87 -12.01 -7.71
N MET A 200 6.55 -11.84 -7.66
CA MET A 200 5.79 -11.18 -8.72
C MET A 200 6.31 -9.77 -9.00
N SER A 201 6.68 -9.03 -7.95
CA SER A 201 7.20 -7.68 -8.07
C SER A 201 8.57 -7.65 -8.76
N LEU A 202 9.45 -8.63 -8.49
CA LEU A 202 10.75 -8.72 -9.17
C LEU A 202 10.60 -8.92 -10.69
N LEU A 203 9.62 -9.69 -11.14
CA LEU A 203 9.34 -9.89 -12.57
C LEU A 203 8.93 -8.56 -13.24
N ILE A 204 8.04 -7.80 -12.59
CA ILE A 204 7.57 -6.51 -13.08
C ILE A 204 8.68 -5.45 -13.00
N TYR A 205 9.57 -5.51 -12.01
CA TYR A 205 10.75 -4.64 -11.96
C TYR A 205 11.69 -4.86 -13.14
N GLY A 206 11.83 -6.09 -13.62
CA GLY A 206 12.57 -6.37 -14.85
C GLY A 206 12.01 -5.60 -16.05
N GLU A 207 10.69 -5.65 -16.24
CA GLU A 207 10.00 -4.90 -17.30
C GLU A 207 10.07 -3.39 -17.09
N TYR A 208 9.90 -2.92 -15.85
CA TYR A 208 9.98 -1.50 -15.49
C TYR A 208 11.37 -0.92 -15.76
N GLN A 209 12.43 -1.63 -15.36
CA GLN A 209 13.80 -1.20 -15.61
C GLN A 209 14.13 -1.22 -17.12
N TYR A 210 13.64 -2.23 -17.84
CA TYR A 210 13.73 -2.25 -19.31
C TYR A 210 13.01 -1.06 -19.95
N PHE A 211 11.79 -0.75 -19.48
CA PHE A 211 11.02 0.40 -19.93
C PHE A 211 11.80 1.71 -19.74
N LEU A 212 12.33 1.95 -18.53
CA LEU A 212 13.10 3.16 -18.24
C LEU A 212 14.39 3.24 -19.08
N ALA A 213 15.08 2.13 -19.29
CA ALA A 213 16.31 2.08 -20.07
C ALA A 213 16.08 2.29 -21.57
N ARG A 214 14.96 1.80 -22.11
CA ARG A 214 14.68 1.83 -23.56
C ARG A 214 13.81 2.99 -24.01
N HIS A 215 12.83 3.37 -23.21
CA HIS A 215 11.82 4.39 -23.54
C HIS A 215 12.00 5.67 -22.72
N GLY A 216 12.83 5.65 -21.67
CA GLY A 216 13.06 6.79 -20.80
C GLY A 216 11.99 6.95 -19.71
N LEU A 217 11.89 8.16 -19.14
CA LEU A 217 10.92 8.46 -18.11
C LEU A 217 9.49 8.51 -18.68
N PRO A 218 8.47 8.08 -17.91
CA PRO A 218 7.09 8.24 -18.34
C PRO A 218 6.72 9.74 -18.44
N GLU A 219 5.59 10.00 -19.11
CA GLU A 219 4.98 11.33 -19.21
C GLU A 219 4.91 11.99 -17.82
N PRO A 220 5.16 13.31 -17.72
CA PRO A 220 5.16 14.02 -16.45
C PRO A 220 3.96 13.73 -15.54
N SER A 221 2.75 13.60 -16.11
CA SER A 221 1.50 13.33 -15.38
C SER A 221 1.44 11.94 -14.72
N LYS A 222 2.25 10.99 -15.22
CA LYS A 222 2.34 9.61 -14.72
C LYS A 222 3.52 9.40 -13.77
N ARG A 223 4.51 10.32 -13.74
CA ARG A 223 5.70 10.19 -12.88
C ARG A 223 5.42 10.00 -11.38
N PRO A 224 4.35 10.55 -10.77
CA PRO A 224 4.03 10.22 -9.38
C PRO A 224 3.84 8.70 -9.15
N GLN A 225 3.33 7.96 -10.14
CA GLN A 225 3.15 6.51 -10.04
C GLN A 225 4.47 5.74 -9.92
N MET A 226 5.61 6.35 -10.26
CA MET A 226 6.92 5.71 -10.07
C MET A 226 7.18 5.38 -8.58
N PHE A 227 6.55 6.10 -7.65
CA PHE A 227 6.62 5.79 -6.23
C PHE A 227 5.98 4.43 -5.87
N ILE A 228 5.14 3.85 -6.73
CA ILE A 228 4.62 2.47 -6.54
C ILE A 228 5.79 1.47 -6.44
N ALA A 229 6.90 1.72 -7.15
CA ALA A 229 8.13 0.90 -7.12
C ALA A 229 8.84 0.90 -5.74
N VAL A 230 8.52 1.84 -4.85
CA VAL A 230 9.08 1.86 -3.50
C VAL A 230 8.44 0.76 -2.63
N GLY A 231 7.19 0.43 -2.92
CA GLY A 231 6.34 -0.38 -2.07
C GLY A 231 6.84 -1.81 -1.86
N PRO A 232 7.01 -2.64 -2.91
CA PRO A 232 7.26 -4.08 -2.73
C PRO A 232 8.42 -4.45 -1.81
N CYS A 233 9.60 -3.86 -2.00
CA CYS A 233 10.75 -4.10 -1.15
C CYS A 233 10.53 -3.59 0.29
N SER A 234 9.88 -2.43 0.43
CA SER A 234 9.57 -1.84 1.73
C SER A 234 8.60 -2.68 2.55
N PHE A 235 7.46 -3.08 1.96
CA PHE A 235 6.48 -3.91 2.65
C PHE A 235 7.00 -5.32 2.91
N THR A 236 7.91 -5.83 2.08
CA THR A 236 8.58 -7.11 2.33
C THR A 236 9.51 -7.02 3.55
N ALA A 237 10.35 -5.98 3.63
CA ALA A 237 11.19 -5.75 4.80
C ALA A 237 10.36 -5.60 6.08
N LEU A 238 9.30 -4.77 6.03
CA LEU A 238 8.36 -4.57 7.14
C LEU A 238 7.70 -5.88 7.59
N ALA A 239 7.11 -6.62 6.66
CA ALA A 239 6.37 -7.83 6.98
C ALA A 239 7.27 -8.92 7.57
N LEU A 240 8.46 -9.12 6.98
CA LEU A 240 9.39 -10.16 7.46
C LEU A 240 9.93 -9.84 8.85
N ILE A 241 10.39 -8.60 9.11
CA ILE A 241 10.84 -8.21 10.45
C ILE A 241 9.69 -8.34 11.45
N GLY A 242 8.52 -7.81 11.12
CA GLY A 242 7.38 -7.84 12.05
C GLY A 242 6.92 -9.27 12.36
N MET A 243 6.76 -10.13 11.35
CA MET A 243 6.40 -11.54 11.58
C MET A 243 7.48 -12.30 12.34
N ALA A 244 8.76 -12.03 12.07
CA ALA A 244 9.85 -12.69 12.77
C ALA A 244 9.93 -12.28 14.25
N LYS A 245 9.67 -11.00 14.55
CA LYS A 245 9.53 -10.52 15.94
C LYS A 245 8.45 -11.28 16.69
N GLU A 246 7.26 -11.42 16.10
CA GLU A 246 6.17 -12.17 16.73
C GLU A 246 6.49 -13.68 16.82
N ALA A 247 7.26 -14.22 15.87
CA ALA A 247 7.67 -15.63 15.88
C ALA A 247 8.59 -15.98 17.07
N VAL A 248 9.36 -15.03 17.61
CA VAL A 248 10.19 -15.23 18.82
C VAL A 248 9.32 -15.67 20.01
N GLU A 249 8.15 -15.07 20.17
CA GLU A 249 7.22 -15.37 21.28
C GLU A 249 6.26 -16.54 20.95
N ILE A 250 5.80 -16.63 19.69
CA ILE A 250 4.72 -17.56 19.29
C ILE A 250 5.25 -18.96 18.97
N PHE A 251 6.43 -19.07 18.34
CA PHE A 251 6.94 -20.37 17.93
C PHE A 251 7.36 -21.19 19.14
N SER A 252 7.25 -22.52 19.05
CA SER A 252 7.92 -23.34 20.05
C SER A 252 9.42 -23.21 19.81
N LEU A 253 10.22 -23.32 20.87
CA LEU A 253 11.68 -23.19 20.78
C LEU A 253 12.25 -24.01 19.62
N ARG A 254 11.66 -25.19 19.38
CA ARG A 254 12.06 -26.16 18.35
C ARG A 254 11.10 -26.27 17.16
N TYR A 255 10.17 -25.33 16.91
CA TYR A 255 9.06 -25.52 15.94
C TYR A 255 9.47 -26.12 14.58
N ILE A 256 10.44 -25.53 13.87
CA ILE A 256 10.94 -26.08 12.59
C ILE A 256 12.10 -27.05 12.85
N ILE A 257 12.93 -26.76 13.86
CA ILE A 257 14.14 -27.55 14.20
C ILE A 257 13.77 -29.01 14.53
N SER A 258 12.63 -29.25 15.16
CA SER A 258 12.18 -30.59 15.56
C SER A 258 11.95 -31.52 14.37
N TYR A 259 11.78 -31.00 13.16
CA TYR A 259 11.70 -31.85 11.96
C TYR A 259 13.06 -32.47 11.61
N ALA A 260 14.15 -31.70 11.74
CA ALA A 260 15.50 -32.16 11.43
C ALA A 260 16.12 -33.03 12.53
N ASP A 261 15.67 -32.84 13.78
CA ASP A 261 16.18 -33.55 14.94
C ASP A 261 15.04 -33.85 15.95
N PRO A 262 14.18 -34.83 15.66
CA PRO A 262 12.99 -35.10 16.47
C PRO A 262 13.31 -35.66 17.87
N GLU A 263 14.45 -36.33 18.04
CA GLU A 263 14.79 -37.05 19.27
C GLU A 263 15.57 -36.22 20.30
N SER A 264 16.13 -35.06 19.93
CA SER A 264 16.88 -34.27 20.92
C SER A 264 15.97 -33.60 21.96
N VAL A 265 16.24 -33.92 23.23
CA VAL A 265 15.53 -33.39 24.41
C VAL A 265 16.37 -32.28 25.09
N GLY A 266 17.42 -31.80 24.43
CA GLY A 266 18.36 -30.81 24.96
C GLY A 266 17.80 -29.39 24.97
N SER A 267 18.35 -28.55 25.85
CA SER A 267 18.10 -27.10 25.87
C SER A 267 18.55 -26.48 24.54
N VAL A 268 17.67 -25.69 23.91
CA VAL A 268 17.97 -25.01 22.65
C VAL A 268 18.57 -23.64 22.96
N ALA A 269 19.82 -23.43 22.53
CA ALA A 269 20.52 -22.15 22.73
C ALA A 269 19.99 -21.02 21.83
N VAL A 270 19.45 -21.36 20.65
CA VAL A 270 18.90 -20.42 19.67
C VAL A 270 17.58 -20.97 19.16
N SER A 271 16.47 -20.28 19.43
CA SER A 271 15.14 -20.74 19.06
C SER A 271 14.87 -20.61 17.56
N THR A 272 13.83 -21.29 17.06
CA THR A 272 13.36 -21.10 15.67
C THR A 272 13.00 -19.63 15.39
N GLY A 273 12.44 -18.93 16.38
CA GLY A 273 12.11 -17.51 16.26
C GLY A 273 13.34 -16.61 16.18
N ASP A 274 14.39 -16.89 16.97
CA ASP A 274 15.65 -16.13 16.91
C ASP A 274 16.32 -16.26 15.53
N ILE A 275 16.32 -17.47 14.97
CA ILE A 275 16.84 -17.71 13.60
C ILE A 275 16.02 -16.91 12.58
N ALA A 276 14.69 -16.97 12.67
CA ALA A 276 13.80 -16.20 11.80
C ALA A 276 14.09 -14.69 11.89
N MET A 277 14.32 -14.18 13.10
CA MET A 277 14.64 -12.78 13.35
C MET A 277 15.92 -12.35 12.66
N VAL A 278 17.00 -13.13 12.79
CA VAL A 278 18.29 -12.85 12.13
C VAL A 278 18.14 -12.84 10.61
N ILE A 279 17.51 -13.87 10.04
CA ILE A 279 17.31 -14.00 8.59
C ILE A 279 16.45 -12.85 8.05
N ALA A 280 15.32 -12.55 8.69
CA ALA A 280 14.42 -11.48 8.29
C ALA A 280 15.13 -10.12 8.31
N SER A 281 15.97 -9.88 9.31
CA SER A 281 16.72 -8.64 9.47
C SER A 281 17.73 -8.42 8.34
N PHE A 282 18.56 -9.42 8.02
CA PHE A 282 19.52 -9.33 6.92
C PHE A 282 18.82 -9.19 5.57
N PHE A 283 17.75 -9.96 5.34
CA PHE A 283 16.99 -9.87 4.09
C PHE A 283 16.30 -8.50 3.95
N ALA A 284 15.74 -7.96 5.03
CA ALA A 284 15.12 -6.64 5.04
C ALA A 284 16.12 -5.53 4.67
N ILE A 285 17.32 -5.54 5.26
CA ILE A 285 18.40 -4.59 4.92
C ILE A 285 18.83 -4.76 3.47
N PHE A 286 18.95 -6.00 2.99
CA PHE A 286 19.30 -6.29 1.60
C PHE A 286 18.31 -5.68 0.59
N VAL A 287 17.01 -5.83 0.82
CA VAL A 287 15.99 -5.27 -0.09
C VAL A 287 15.69 -3.78 0.15
N TRP A 288 16.02 -3.23 1.33
CA TRP A 288 15.76 -1.83 1.68
C TRP A 288 16.44 -0.85 0.72
N THR A 289 17.69 -1.12 0.34
CA THR A 289 18.43 -0.27 -0.61
C THR A 289 17.73 -0.18 -1.96
N MET A 290 17.05 -1.24 -2.39
CA MET A 290 16.26 -1.23 -3.63
C MET A 290 15.05 -0.32 -3.53
N ALA A 291 14.37 -0.28 -2.38
CA ALA A 291 13.29 0.68 -2.13
C ALA A 291 13.81 2.12 -2.15
N PHE A 292 14.95 2.37 -1.49
CA PHE A 292 15.59 3.69 -1.48
C PHE A 292 16.01 4.15 -2.88
N PHE A 293 16.56 3.26 -3.70
CA PHE A 293 16.90 3.55 -5.09
C PHE A 293 15.68 4.00 -5.89
N HIS A 294 14.58 3.23 -5.86
CA HIS A 294 13.34 3.59 -6.54
C HIS A 294 12.74 4.90 -6.02
N PHE A 295 12.82 5.15 -4.71
CA PHE A 295 12.38 6.41 -4.11
C PHE A 295 13.15 7.58 -4.70
N CYS A 296 14.48 7.50 -4.78
CA CYS A 296 15.33 8.54 -5.36
C CYS A 296 14.99 8.79 -6.83
N ILE A 297 14.84 7.73 -7.64
CA ILE A 297 14.49 7.85 -9.06
C ILE A 297 13.12 8.50 -9.23
N ALA A 298 12.11 8.09 -8.46
CA ALA A 298 10.77 8.67 -8.51
C ALA A 298 10.77 10.14 -8.06
N LEU A 299 11.47 10.47 -6.98
CA LEU A 299 11.58 11.83 -6.46
C LEU A 299 12.24 12.76 -7.48
N ILE A 300 13.41 12.39 -8.00
CA ILE A 300 14.13 13.19 -9.01
C ILE A 300 13.25 13.37 -10.25
N SER A 301 12.53 12.33 -10.69
CA SER A 301 11.66 12.39 -11.86
C SER A 301 10.49 13.37 -11.70
N VAL A 302 9.90 13.45 -10.50
CA VAL A 302 8.84 14.42 -10.18
C VAL A 302 9.41 15.83 -10.06
N LEU A 303 10.55 16.02 -9.37
CA LEU A 303 11.20 17.33 -9.24
C LEU A 303 11.67 17.90 -10.59
N ALA A 304 12.13 17.04 -11.50
CA ALA A 304 12.48 17.43 -12.87
C ALA A 304 11.28 17.96 -13.66
N SER A 305 10.07 17.47 -13.41
CA SER A 305 8.85 18.05 -13.99
C SER A 305 8.50 19.41 -13.38
N ALA A 306 8.78 19.62 -12.09
CA ALA A 306 8.32 20.76 -11.32
C ALA A 306 9.10 22.08 -11.57
N GLY A 307 9.90 22.16 -12.64
CA GLY A 307 10.65 23.37 -13.01
C GLY A 307 12.00 23.55 -12.32
N ILE A 308 12.30 22.76 -11.27
CA ILE A 308 13.58 22.82 -10.52
C ILE A 308 14.80 22.54 -11.42
N PHE A 309 14.61 21.71 -12.46
CA PHE A 309 15.62 21.41 -13.47
C PHE A 309 15.24 21.93 -14.87
N GLY A 310 14.48 23.03 -14.96
CA GLY A 310 14.06 23.61 -16.24
C GLY A 310 12.85 22.93 -16.91
N GLY A 311 12.08 22.15 -16.16
CA GLY A 311 10.82 21.54 -16.64
C GLY A 311 9.69 22.56 -16.86
N GLU A 312 8.69 22.19 -17.66
CA GLU A 312 7.55 23.04 -18.06
C GLU A 312 6.54 23.32 -16.93
N GLY A 313 6.78 22.79 -15.73
CA GLY A 313 5.91 22.91 -14.55
C GLY A 313 5.21 21.60 -14.20
N ALA A 314 4.79 21.47 -12.94
CA ALA A 314 4.08 20.28 -12.48
C ALA A 314 2.74 20.13 -13.24
N PRO A 315 2.43 18.94 -13.78
CA PRO A 315 1.15 18.69 -14.46
C PRO A 315 -0.05 18.98 -13.56
N GLY A 316 -1.20 19.23 -14.18
CA GLY A 316 -2.47 19.42 -13.49
C GLY A 316 -2.74 18.37 -12.40
N THR A 317 -3.46 18.81 -11.35
CA THR A 317 -3.74 17.97 -10.18
C THR A 317 -4.48 16.70 -10.59
N SER A 318 -4.01 15.55 -10.15
CA SER A 318 -4.60 14.25 -10.46
C SER A 318 -4.60 13.34 -9.24
N VAL A 319 -5.55 12.41 -9.18
CA VAL A 319 -5.62 11.36 -8.16
C VAL A 319 -4.34 10.51 -8.14
N VAL A 320 -3.62 10.47 -9.26
CA VAL A 320 -2.34 9.79 -9.40
C VAL A 320 -1.29 10.26 -8.38
N TYR A 321 -1.33 11.50 -7.90
CA TYR A 321 -0.38 12.02 -6.91
C TYR A 321 -0.45 11.29 -5.55
N TRP A 322 -1.56 10.60 -5.24
CA TRP A 322 -1.68 9.78 -4.03
C TRP A 322 -0.71 8.58 -4.00
N SER A 323 -0.18 8.17 -5.15
CA SER A 323 0.87 7.14 -5.24
C SER A 323 2.19 7.54 -4.58
N MET A 324 2.42 8.83 -4.31
CA MET A 324 3.59 9.30 -3.56
C MET A 324 3.43 9.08 -2.05
N VAL A 325 2.24 8.72 -1.57
CA VAL A 325 1.97 8.67 -0.12
C VAL A 325 2.12 7.26 0.45
N PHE A 326 1.33 6.31 -0.04
CA PHE A 326 1.22 4.99 0.57
C PHE A 326 2.52 4.15 0.50
N PRO A 327 3.20 4.01 -0.66
CA PRO A 327 4.44 3.24 -0.74
C PRO A 327 5.55 3.79 0.16
N ASN A 328 5.67 5.12 0.22
CA ASN A 328 6.65 5.80 1.08
C ASN A 328 6.34 5.60 2.57
N THR A 329 5.08 5.50 2.94
CA THR A 329 4.68 5.12 4.30
C THR A 329 5.27 3.75 4.66
N GLY A 330 5.13 2.75 3.78
CA GLY A 330 5.76 1.44 3.96
C GLY A 330 7.29 1.52 4.08
N PHE A 331 7.94 2.36 3.26
CA PHE A 331 9.39 2.56 3.32
C PHE A 331 9.87 3.13 4.65
N ILE A 332 9.13 4.10 5.20
CA ILE A 332 9.47 4.70 6.50
C ILE A 332 9.29 3.67 7.62
N ILE A 333 8.19 2.93 7.64
CA ILE A 333 7.96 1.91 8.68
C ILE A 333 8.99 0.77 8.57
N ALA A 334 9.41 0.39 7.36
CA ALA A 334 10.51 -0.55 7.17
C ALA A 334 11.83 -0.01 7.73
N THR A 335 12.14 1.27 7.47
CA THR A 335 13.32 1.97 8.03
C THR A 335 13.27 2.01 9.56
N ILE A 336 12.11 2.27 10.14
CA ILE A 336 11.89 2.22 11.60
C ILE A 336 12.18 0.81 12.13
N SER A 337 11.64 -0.22 11.48
CA SER A 337 11.82 -1.62 11.87
C SER A 337 13.30 -2.01 11.82
N ILE A 338 14.02 -1.61 10.77
CA ILE A 338 15.47 -1.82 10.66
C ILE A 338 16.22 -1.07 11.77
N GLY A 339 15.84 0.17 12.06
CA GLY A 339 16.44 0.96 13.14
C GLY A 339 16.27 0.30 14.52
N GLN A 340 15.10 -0.28 14.79
CA GLN A 340 14.82 -1.02 16.02
C GLN A 340 15.68 -2.29 16.14
N VAL A 341 15.77 -3.07 15.06
CA VAL A 341 16.57 -4.30 15.03
C VAL A 341 18.06 -4.02 15.19
N LEU A 342 18.57 -2.98 14.52
CA LEU A 342 19.95 -2.55 14.64
C LEU A 342 20.23 -1.74 15.91
N GLN A 343 19.21 -1.50 16.74
CA GLN A 343 19.29 -0.69 17.97
C GLN A 343 19.94 0.68 17.72
N SER A 344 19.62 1.30 16.58
CA SER A 344 20.27 2.51 16.10
C SER A 344 19.36 3.73 16.25
N GLU A 345 19.61 4.52 17.30
CA GLU A 345 18.93 5.80 17.53
C GLU A 345 19.06 6.75 16.33
N GLY A 346 20.19 6.75 15.63
CA GLY A 346 20.39 7.56 14.42
C GLY A 346 19.37 7.25 13.32
N ILE A 347 19.11 5.96 13.07
CA ILE A 347 18.09 5.53 12.08
C ILE A 347 16.68 5.89 12.56
N LEU A 348 16.42 5.81 13.86
CA LEU A 348 15.13 6.19 14.43
C LEU A 348 14.85 7.69 14.28
N TRP A 349 15.83 8.56 14.54
CA TRP A 349 15.70 10.00 14.31
C TRP A 349 15.51 10.36 12.84
N VAL A 350 16.27 9.73 11.93
CA VAL A 350 16.06 9.88 10.49
C VAL A 350 14.63 9.48 10.12
N SER A 351 14.12 8.38 10.68
CA SER A 351 12.76 7.90 10.42
C SER A 351 11.68 8.86 10.94
N SER A 352 11.90 9.53 12.07
CA SER A 352 10.99 10.60 12.55
C SER A 352 10.97 11.79 11.58
N VAL A 353 12.13 12.22 11.06
CA VAL A 353 12.18 13.27 10.03
C VAL A 353 11.45 12.84 8.77
N MET A 354 11.68 11.61 8.30
CA MET A 354 10.95 11.06 7.14
C MET A 354 9.45 11.02 7.39
N THR A 355 9.00 10.71 8.61
CA THR A 355 7.58 10.74 8.99
C THR A 355 6.99 12.14 8.83
N VAL A 356 7.67 13.18 9.31
CA VAL A 356 7.21 14.58 9.18
C VAL A 356 7.11 14.98 7.70
N LEU A 357 8.12 14.66 6.89
CA LEU A 357 8.10 14.92 5.44
C LEU A 357 6.95 14.20 4.75
N GLN A 358 6.65 12.98 5.18
CA GLN A 358 5.58 12.18 4.62
C GLN A 358 4.18 12.72 4.97
N VAL A 359 3.99 13.21 6.19
CA VAL A 359 2.76 13.92 6.59
C VAL A 359 2.61 15.20 5.78
N ALA A 360 3.69 15.97 5.57
CA ALA A 360 3.67 17.17 4.74
C ALA A 360 3.30 16.85 3.28
N MET A 361 3.81 15.74 2.73
CA MET A 361 3.44 15.25 1.41
C MET A 361 1.96 14.86 1.33
N TRP A 362 1.44 14.14 2.33
CA TRP A 362 0.01 13.79 2.44
C TRP A 362 -0.89 15.04 2.47
N LEU A 363 -0.53 16.04 3.28
CA LEU A 363 -1.24 17.33 3.33
C LEU A 363 -1.18 18.08 1.99
N GLY A 364 0.00 18.11 1.35
CA GLY A 364 0.19 18.77 0.06
C GLY A 364 -0.64 18.15 -1.06
N VAL A 365 -0.63 16.81 -1.17
CA VAL A 365 -1.46 16.09 -2.16
C VAL A 365 -2.95 16.22 -1.84
N GLY A 366 -3.32 16.21 -0.55
CA GLY A 366 -4.69 16.48 -0.09
C GLY A 366 -5.18 17.87 -0.49
N GLY A 367 -4.40 18.91 -0.19
CA GLY A 367 -4.70 20.28 -0.56
C GLY A 367 -4.79 20.48 -2.07
N ALA A 368 -3.86 19.89 -2.84
CA ALA A 368 -3.90 19.91 -4.30
C ALA A 368 -5.15 19.21 -4.86
N THR A 369 -5.57 18.08 -4.27
CA THR A 369 -6.79 17.38 -4.67
C THR A 369 -8.03 18.23 -4.43
N ILE A 370 -8.15 18.85 -3.25
CA ILE A 370 -9.26 19.76 -2.90
C ILE A 370 -9.30 20.96 -3.86
N LEU A 371 -8.14 21.57 -4.13
CA LEU A 371 -8.03 22.70 -5.05
C LEU A 371 -8.40 22.30 -6.48
N GLY A 372 -7.97 21.12 -6.94
CA GLY A 372 -8.34 20.59 -8.26
C GLY A 372 -9.84 20.35 -8.41
N ILE A 373 -10.49 19.83 -7.36
CA ILE A 373 -11.95 19.69 -7.31
C ILE A 373 -12.64 21.06 -7.33
N ALA A 374 -12.15 22.03 -6.55
CA ALA A 374 -12.72 23.38 -6.48
C ALA A 374 -12.56 24.15 -7.80
N ARG A 375 -11.42 23.98 -8.48
CA ARG A 375 -11.12 24.56 -9.80
C ARG A 375 -11.74 23.81 -10.98
N ARG A 376 -12.57 22.77 -10.72
CA ARG A 376 -13.23 21.95 -11.75
C ARG A 376 -12.25 21.23 -12.69
N GLN A 377 -11.06 20.92 -12.19
CA GLN A 377 -10.03 20.14 -12.90
C GLN A 377 -10.13 18.64 -12.61
N ILE A 378 -10.76 18.28 -11.49
CA ILE A 378 -10.97 16.90 -11.03
C ILE A 378 -12.47 16.68 -10.78
N LEU A 379 -12.99 15.49 -11.12
CA LEU A 379 -14.43 15.15 -11.06
C LEU A 379 -15.30 16.12 -11.85
N TRP A 380 -14.83 16.51 -13.02
CA TRP A 380 -15.59 17.28 -13.99
C TRP A 380 -15.63 16.50 -15.31
N PRO A 381 -16.80 16.31 -15.93
CA PRO A 381 -16.87 15.72 -17.27
C PRO A 381 -16.06 16.58 -18.24
N GLU A 382 -15.27 15.97 -19.10
CA GLU A 382 -14.61 16.72 -20.18
C GLU A 382 -15.68 17.37 -21.05
N ASP A 383 -15.60 18.69 -21.25
CA ASP A 383 -16.38 19.36 -22.26
C ASP A 383 -15.83 18.90 -23.62
N ASP A 384 -16.67 18.25 -24.45
CA ASP A 384 -16.41 17.86 -25.85
C ASP A 384 -15.93 19.03 -26.77
N LYS A 385 -15.72 20.23 -26.22
CA LYS A 385 -15.32 21.46 -26.92
C LYS A 385 -13.83 21.80 -26.83
N ARG A 386 -13.00 21.06 -26.07
CA ARG A 386 -11.54 21.31 -25.99
C ARG A 386 -10.69 20.42 -26.90
N SER A 387 -11.32 19.55 -27.69
CA SER A 387 -10.67 18.64 -28.63
C SER A 387 -11.04 18.92 -30.10
N ALA A 388 -11.23 20.20 -30.45
CA ALA A 388 -11.40 20.66 -31.83
C ALA A 388 -10.31 21.69 -32.18
#